data_AF-A0A957DTF9-F1
#
_entry.id   AF-A0A957DTF9-F1
#
_cell.length_a   1.000
_cell.length_b   1.000
_cell.length_c   1.000
_cell.angle_alpha   90.00
_cell.angle_beta   90.00
_cell.angle_gamma   90.00
#
_symmetry.space_group_name_H-M   'P 1'
#
loop_
_entity.id
_entity.type
_entity.pdbx_description
1 polymer ?
#
loop_
_entity_poly.entity_id
_entity_poly.type
_entity_poly.pdbx_seq_one_letter_code
_entity_poly.pdbx_strand_id
1 'polypeptide(L)' 'MNPQKRIANLRDEINFHLYRYHVLDSPVITDAEYDALYNEL' A
#
# COMPACT_ATOMS: atom_id res chain seq x y z
N MET A 1 16.81 -10.23 -7.91
CA MET A 1 15.69 -10.21 -6.94
C MET A 1 14.43 -10.66 -7.66
N ASN A 2 13.62 -11.51 -7.05
CA ASN A 2 12.46 -12.12 -7.72
C ASN A 2 11.33 -11.08 -7.79
N PRO A 3 10.87 -10.63 -8.98
CA PRO A 3 9.85 -9.59 -9.11
C PRO A 3 8.54 -9.95 -8.39
N GLN A 4 8.24 -11.24 -8.28
CA GLN A 4 7.10 -11.77 -7.52
C GLN A 4 7.14 -11.41 -6.02
N LYS A 5 8.34 -11.38 -5.41
CA LYS A 5 8.49 -10.94 -4.01
C LYS A 5 8.26 -9.44 -3.84
N ARG A 6 8.64 -8.64 -4.84
CA ARG A 6 8.42 -7.18 -4.83
C ARG A 6 6.93 -6.87 -4.89
N ILE A 7 6.20 -7.51 -5.80
CA ILE A 7 4.74 -7.36 -5.94
C ILE A 7 4.00 -7.84 -4.68
N ALA A 8 4.43 -8.94 -4.07
CA ALA A 8 3.85 -9.42 -2.82
C ALA A 8 3.99 -8.39 -1.69
N ASN A 9 5.19 -7.82 -1.52
CA ASN A 9 5.44 -6.79 -0.51
C ASN A 9 4.61 -5.52 -0.76
N LEU A 10 4.53 -5.04 -2.00
CA LEU A 10 3.71 -3.88 -2.37
C LEU A 10 2.22 -4.12 -2.08
N ARG A 11 1.71 -5.32 -2.34
CA ARG A 11 0.33 -5.69 -1.98
C ARG A 11 0.09 -5.66 -0.48
N ASP A 12 1.02 -6.19 0.31
CA ASP A 12 0.90 -6.20 1.77
C ASP A 12 0.91 -4.77 2.33
N GLU A 13 1.75 -3.90 1.79
CA GLU A 13 1.84 -2.49 2.15
C GLU A 13 0.54 -1.73 1.80
N ILE A 14 0.04 -1.88 0.57
CA ILE A 14 -1.25 -1.31 0.14
C ILE A 14 -2.40 -1.78 1.05
N ASN A 15 -2.47 -3.08 1.36
CA ASN A 15 -3.51 -3.63 2.24
C ASN A 15 -3.43 -3.06 3.66
N PHE A 16 -2.23 -2.88 4.19
CA PHE A 16 -2.02 -2.26 5.49
C PHE A 16 -2.53 -0.82 5.53
N HIS A 17 -2.28 -0.04 4.47
CA HIS A 17 -2.78 1.32 4.34
C HIS A 17 -4.30 1.37 4.16
N LEU A 18 -4.88 0.51 3.33
CA LEU A 18 -6.34 0.38 3.16
C LEU A 18 -7.04 0.03 4.46
N TYR A 19 -6.49 -0.92 5.23
CA TYR A 19 -7.04 -1.28 6.54
C TYR A 19 -7.03 -0.09 7.50
N ARG A 20 -5.93 0.66 7.54
CA ARG A 20 -5.82 1.86 8.37
C ARG A 20 -6.78 2.97 7.96
N TYR A 21 -6.94 3.17 6.66
CA TYR A 21 -7.83 4.18 6.11
C TYR A 21 -9.30 3.84 6.34
N HIS A 22 -9.71 2.60 6.01
CA HIS A 22 -11.13 2.20 6.03
C HIS A 22 -11.61 1.64 7.36
N VAL A 23 -10.74 0.99 8.15
CA VAL A 23 -11.14 0.30 9.39
C VAL A 23 -10.75 1.10 10.63
N LEU A 24 -9.52 1.64 10.65
CA LEU A 24 -9.01 2.36 11.81
C LEU A 24 -9.27 3.87 11.77
N ASP A 25 -9.79 4.40 10.65
CA ASP A 25 -9.96 5.84 10.41
C ASP A 25 -8.69 6.64 10.77
N SER A 26 -7.54 6.01 10.53
CA SER A 26 -6.22 6.48 10.95
C SER A 26 -5.26 6.37 9.76
N PRO A 27 -5.46 7.18 8.71
CA PRO A 27 -4.58 7.20 7.56
C PRO A 27 -3.16 7.58 8.00
N VAL A 28 -2.19 6.78 7.58
CA VAL A 28 -0.75 7.01 7.84
C VAL A 28 0.00 7.54 6.63
N ILE A 29 -0.64 7.50 5.47
CA ILE A 29 -0.14 8.02 4.21
C ILE A 29 -1.21 8.89 3.58
N THR A 30 -0.78 9.84 2.77
CA THR A 30 -1.65 10.70 1.96
C THR A 30 -2.16 9.96 0.72
N ASP A 31 -3.23 10.45 0.12
CA ASP A 31 -3.76 9.89 -1.14
C ASP A 31 -2.68 9.87 -2.25
N ALA A 32 -1.80 10.87 -2.29
CA ALA A 32 -0.70 10.95 -3.26
C ALA A 32 0.38 9.86 -3.03
N GLU A 33 0.66 9.52 -1.77
CA GLU A 33 1.58 8.42 -1.44
C GLU A 33 0.95 7.06 -1.77
N TYR A 34 -0.36 6.91 -1.56
CA TYR A 34 -1.10 5.72 -1.98
C TYR A 34 -1.09 5.56 -3.50
N ASP A 35 -1.34 6.65 -4.24
CA ASP A 35 -1.27 6.65 -5.70
C ASP A 35 0.14 6.28 -6.21
N ALA A 36 1.20 6.72 -5.53
CA ALA A 36 2.57 6.34 -5.88
C ALA A 36 2.83 4.84 -5.65
N LEU A 37 2.37 4.29 -4.52
CA LEU A 37 2.46 2.85 -4.22
C LEU A 37 1.68 2.01 -5.24
N TYR A 38 0.50 2.48 -5.63
CA TYR A 38 -0.35 1.79 -6.61
C TYR A 38 0.22 1.85 -8.03
N ASN A 39 0.95 2.90 -8.38
CA ASN A 39 1.67 3.02 -9.65
C ASN A 39 2.96 2.17 -9.71
N GLU A 40 3.54 1.80 -8.57
CA GLU A 40 4.71 0.90 -8.51
C GLU A 40 4.31 -0.59 -8.62
N LEU A 41 3.05 -0.92 -8.32
CA LEU A 41 2.49 -2.28 -8.35
C LEU A 41 2.25 -2.80 -9.78
#